data_AF-A0A7J8FI56-F1
#
_entry.id   AF-A0A7J8FI56-F1
#
_cell.length_a   1.000
_cell.length_b   1.000
_cell.length_c   1.000
_cell.angle_alpha   90.00
_cell.angle_beta   90.00
_cell.angle_gamma   90.00
#
_symmetry.space_group_name_H-M   'P 1'
#
loop_
_entity.id
_entity.type
_entity.pdbx_description
1 polymer ?
#
loop_
_entity_poly.entity_id
_entity_poly.type
_entity_poly.pdbx_seq_one_letter_code
_entity_poly.pdbx_strand_id
1 'polypeptide(L)'
;MSSLPILRLLLLLLTAHAPQAQGRPLMTSLTEEDVNMMIKEIKSILPKPPLPPQEPLDVNEIFILTNEAFLRQNLDTFLEATTNLPPDNGMKIKKILEKLKETISSAPMTTEEPISIEKGNLDDFVTKMTKYLYFLQNYLKKS
;
A
#
# COMPACT_ATOMS: atom_id res chain seq x y z
N MET A 1 62.10 -33.95 3.14
CA MET A 1 61.46 -33.10 2.11
C MET A 1 60.10 -32.68 2.63
N SER A 2 59.83 -31.38 2.57
CA SER A 2 58.86 -30.63 3.38
C SER A 2 57.38 -30.97 3.11
N SER A 3 56.62 -31.29 4.16
CA SER A 3 55.15 -31.44 4.14
C SER A 3 54.44 -30.20 4.69
N LEU A 4 54.82 -29.02 4.20
CA LEU A 4 54.26 -27.73 4.62
C LEU A 4 53.40 -26.96 3.59
N PRO A 5 52.76 -27.57 2.54
CA PRO A 5 51.90 -26.79 1.65
C PRO A 5 50.41 -26.78 2.06
N ILE A 6 49.94 -27.73 2.88
CA ILE A 6 48.49 -27.91 3.12
C ILE A 6 47.94 -26.88 4.13
N LEU A 7 48.70 -26.56 5.18
CA LEU A 7 48.26 -25.64 6.23
C LEU A 7 48.09 -24.20 5.71
N ARG A 8 48.92 -23.78 4.74
CA ARG A 8 48.82 -22.45 4.12
C ARG A 8 47.60 -22.33 3.21
N LEU A 9 47.16 -23.42 2.59
CA LEU A 9 45.97 -23.42 1.73
C LEU A 9 44.67 -23.27 2.55
N LEU A 10 44.61 -23.90 3.73
CA LEU A 10 43.48 -23.77 4.67
C LEU A 10 43.36 -22.37 5.27
N LEU A 11 44.47 -21.69 5.55
CA LEU A 11 44.46 -20.31 6.03
C LEU A 11 43.96 -19.30 4.98
N LEU A 12 44.24 -19.55 3.70
CA LEU A 12 43.77 -18.70 2.58
C LEU A 12 42.26 -18.80 2.35
N LEU A 13 41.67 -19.98 2.61
CA LEU A 13 40.21 -20.19 2.52
C LEU A 13 39.43 -19.49 3.64
N LEU A 14 40.04 -19.28 4.82
CA LEU A 14 39.39 -18.56 5.92
C LEU A 14 39.34 -17.03 5.69
N THR A 15 40.28 -16.50 4.91
CA THR A 15 40.32 -15.07 4.55
C THR A 15 39.44 -14.73 3.35
N ALA A 16 38.91 -15.73 2.64
CA ALA A 16 37.77 -15.56 1.75
C ALA A 16 36.50 -15.43 2.59
N HIS A 17 36.44 -14.38 3.41
CA HIS A 17 35.19 -13.83 3.88
C HIS A 17 34.39 -13.50 2.62
N ALA A 18 33.46 -14.40 2.27
CA ALA A 18 32.32 -14.01 1.46
C ALA A 18 31.78 -12.71 2.06
N PRO A 19 31.42 -11.70 1.24
CA PRO A 19 30.64 -10.60 1.74
C PRO A 19 29.45 -11.25 2.42
N GLN A 20 29.36 -11.09 3.73
CA GLN A 20 28.18 -11.42 4.50
C GLN A 20 27.04 -10.86 3.67
N ALA A 21 26.24 -11.77 3.07
CA ALA A 21 25.07 -11.36 2.34
C ALA A 21 24.33 -10.46 3.33
N GLN A 22 24.33 -9.16 3.05
CA GLN A 22 23.45 -8.23 3.71
C GLN A 22 22.08 -8.70 3.27
N GLY A 23 21.56 -9.68 4.02
CA GLY A 23 20.18 -10.08 3.97
C GLY A 23 19.45 -8.77 4.07
N ARG A 24 18.82 -8.41 2.94
CA ARG A 24 17.81 -7.36 2.88
C ARG A 24 17.06 -7.44 4.20
N PRO A 25 16.90 -6.34 4.96
CA PRO A 25 16.04 -6.39 6.13
C PRO A 25 14.76 -7.04 5.66
N LEU A 26 14.40 -8.16 6.28
CA LEU A 26 13.11 -8.81 6.06
C LEU A 26 12.10 -7.66 6.14
N MET A 27 11.35 -7.40 5.07
CA MET A 27 10.34 -6.34 5.11
C MET A 27 9.53 -6.59 6.36
N THR A 28 9.69 -5.71 7.35
CA THR A 28 8.97 -5.79 8.60
C THR A 28 7.51 -5.74 8.21
N SER A 29 6.79 -6.82 8.49
CA SER A 29 5.33 -6.85 8.33
C SER A 29 4.77 -5.61 9.00
N LEU A 30 4.00 -4.81 8.26
CA LEU A 30 3.41 -3.60 8.81
C LEU A 30 2.55 -3.96 10.02
N THR A 31 2.77 -3.26 11.12
CA THR A 31 1.95 -3.43 12.34
C THR A 31 0.60 -2.73 12.16
N GLU A 32 -0.38 -3.06 13.00
CA GLU A 32 -1.66 -2.34 13.03
C GLU A 32 -1.45 -0.82 13.26
N GLU A 33 -0.48 -0.46 14.10
CA GLU A 33 -0.13 0.94 14.35
C GLU A 33 0.44 1.62 13.10
N ASP A 34 1.31 0.93 12.34
CA ASP A 34 1.83 1.47 11.08
C ASP A 34 0.72 1.74 10.07
N VAL A 35 -0.23 0.81 9.94
CA VAL A 35 -1.41 0.96 9.07
C VAL A 35 -2.27 2.15 9.53
N ASN A 36 -2.53 2.26 10.83
CA ASN A 36 -3.31 3.36 11.40
C ASN A 36 -2.64 4.72 11.15
N MET A 37 -1.31 4.80 11.32
CA MET A 37 -0.53 6.00 11.01
C MET A 37 -0.59 6.36 9.53
N MET A 38 -0.44 5.39 8.63
CA MET A 38 -0.54 5.60 7.18
C MET A 38 -1.92 6.10 6.75
N ILE A 39 -3.00 5.51 7.27
CA ILE A 39 -4.37 5.94 6.98
C ILE A 39 -4.61 7.35 7.52
N LYS A 40 -4.09 7.66 8.72
CA LYS A 40 -4.17 9.01 9.30
C LYS A 40 -3.41 10.04 8.46
N GLU A 41 -2.24 9.66 7.95
CA GLU A 41 -1.44 10.51 7.06
C GLU A 41 -2.21 10.83 5.78
N ILE A 42 -2.80 9.83 5.10
CA ILE A 42 -3.65 10.06 3.93
C ILE A 42 -4.79 11.03 4.28
N LYS A 43 -5.55 10.75 5.36
CA LYS A 43 -6.66 11.62 5.80
C LYS A 43 -6.24 13.05 6.11
N SER A 44 -5.00 13.27 6.54
CA SER A 44 -4.47 14.61 6.81
C SER A 44 -4.11 15.39 5.53
N ILE A 45 -3.78 14.68 4.45
CA ILE A 45 -3.43 15.23 3.14
C ILE A 45 -4.68 15.43 2.28
N LEU A 46 -5.68 14.56 2.44
CA LEU A 46 -6.95 14.68 1.72
C LEU A 46 -7.53 16.08 1.94
N PRO A 47 -7.96 16.75 0.85
CA PRO A 47 -8.62 18.04 0.97
C PRO A 47 -9.79 17.93 1.94
N LYS A 48 -9.83 18.84 2.93
CA LYS A 48 -11.02 18.97 3.79
C LYS A 48 -12.10 19.65 2.95
N PRO A 49 -13.30 19.07 2.82
CA PRO A 49 -14.34 19.71 2.03
C PRO A 49 -14.81 21.01 2.69
N PRO A 50 -14.96 22.10 1.92
CA PRO A 50 -15.95 23.14 2.18
C PRO A 50 -16.89 23.16 0.97
N LEU A 51 -17.62 22.07 0.72
CA LEU A 51 -18.38 21.89 -0.52
C LEU A 51 -19.84 21.54 -0.21
N PRO A 52 -20.79 22.00 -1.06
CA PRO A 52 -22.22 21.80 -0.86
C PRO A 52 -22.55 20.30 -0.71
N PRO A 53 -23.66 19.95 -0.04
CA PRO A 53 -24.05 18.56 0.16
C PRO A 53 -24.09 17.84 -1.19
N GLN A 54 -23.21 16.87 -1.38
CA GLN A 54 -23.26 16.00 -2.55
C GLN A 54 -24.32 14.91 -2.35
N GLU A 55 -24.68 14.30 -3.48
CA GLU A 55 -25.44 13.07 -3.44
C GLU A 55 -24.66 12.01 -2.64
N PRO A 56 -25.34 11.29 -1.73
CA PRO A 56 -24.70 10.21 -1.00
C PRO A 56 -24.23 9.13 -1.98
N LEU A 57 -23.14 8.43 -1.63
CA LEU A 57 -22.70 7.23 -2.37
C LEU A 57 -23.89 6.30 -2.59
N ASP A 58 -24.06 5.84 -3.82
CA ASP A 58 -25.14 4.92 -4.12
C ASP A 58 -24.88 3.53 -3.51
N VAL A 59 -25.91 2.68 -3.51
CA VAL A 59 -25.85 1.36 -2.87
C VAL A 59 -24.80 0.45 -3.53
N ASN A 60 -24.63 0.55 -4.85
CA ASN A 60 -23.65 -0.23 -5.59
C ASN A 60 -22.22 0.26 -5.29
N GLU A 61 -21.99 1.56 -5.25
CA GLU A 61 -20.69 2.12 -4.85
C GLU A 61 -20.32 1.71 -3.43
N ILE A 62 -21.28 1.76 -2.49
CA ILE A 62 -21.06 1.29 -1.12
C ILE A 62 -20.69 -0.21 -1.12
N PHE A 63 -21.41 -1.03 -1.89
CA PHE A 63 -21.12 -2.46 -2.01
C PHE A 63 -19.70 -2.71 -2.52
N ILE A 64 -19.32 -2.08 -3.64
CA ILE A 64 -17.99 -2.20 -4.24
C ILE A 64 -16.90 -1.75 -3.25
N LEU A 65 -17.10 -0.63 -2.56
CA LEU A 65 -16.12 -0.06 -1.63
C LEU A 65 -15.95 -0.86 -0.33
N THR A 66 -16.92 -1.70 0.03
CA THR A 66 -16.94 -2.44 1.30
C THR A 66 -16.90 -3.97 1.13
N ASN A 67 -16.55 -4.44 -0.06
CA ASN A 67 -16.43 -5.85 -0.37
C ASN A 67 -14.95 -6.25 -0.57
N GLU A 68 -14.51 -7.29 0.13
CA GLU A 68 -13.13 -7.77 0.15
C GLU A 68 -12.65 -8.19 -1.25
N ALA A 69 -13.54 -8.71 -2.10
CA ALA A 69 -13.21 -9.14 -3.45
C ALA A 69 -12.78 -7.99 -4.37
N PHE A 70 -13.18 -6.75 -4.05
CA PHE A 70 -12.80 -5.54 -4.78
C PHE A 70 -11.62 -4.80 -4.15
N LEU A 71 -11.16 -5.23 -2.97
CA LEU A 71 -10.24 -4.44 -2.13
C LEU A 71 -8.99 -4.00 -2.88
N ARG A 72 -8.36 -4.93 -3.62
CA ARG A 72 -7.14 -4.68 -4.37
C ARG A 72 -7.39 -3.87 -5.65
N GLN A 73 -8.46 -4.15 -6.38
CA GLN A 73 -8.77 -3.42 -7.61
C GLN A 73 -9.18 -1.98 -7.32
N ASN A 74 -9.96 -1.75 -6.25
CA ASN A 74 -10.28 -0.40 -5.79
C ASN A 74 -9.01 0.38 -5.40
N LEU A 75 -8.05 -0.27 -4.72
CA LEU A 75 -6.76 0.36 -4.42
C LEU A 75 -6.05 0.82 -5.69
N ASP A 76 -6.06 -0.02 -6.73
CA ASP A 76 -5.44 0.28 -8.02
C ASP A 76 -6.14 1.47 -8.70
N THR A 77 -7.48 1.51 -8.70
CA THR A 77 -8.23 2.69 -9.15
C THR A 77 -7.80 3.95 -8.40
N PHE A 78 -7.68 3.89 -7.06
CA PHE A 78 -7.26 5.05 -6.28
C PHE A 78 -5.81 5.47 -6.55
N LEU A 79 -4.90 4.51 -6.79
CA LEU A 79 -3.51 4.79 -7.19
C LEU A 79 -3.47 5.59 -8.50
N GLU A 80 -4.25 5.19 -9.49
CA GLU A 80 -4.36 5.91 -10.77
C GLU A 80 -4.99 7.29 -10.57
N ALA A 81 -6.04 7.37 -9.77
CA ALA A 81 -6.75 8.61 -9.50
C ALA A 81 -5.95 9.61 -8.64
N THR A 82 -4.83 9.23 -8.01
CA THR A 82 -3.94 10.18 -7.32
C THR A 82 -3.39 11.28 -8.25
N THR A 83 -3.37 11.04 -9.56
CA THR A 83 -2.99 12.02 -10.58
C THR A 83 -3.97 13.20 -10.69
N ASN A 84 -5.19 13.05 -10.15
CA ASN A 84 -6.18 14.13 -10.07
C ASN A 84 -5.90 15.11 -8.91
N LEU A 85 -4.97 14.79 -8.01
CA LEU A 85 -4.62 15.62 -6.86
C LEU A 85 -3.51 16.63 -7.20
N PRO A 86 -3.35 17.72 -6.40
CA PRO A 86 -2.17 18.56 -6.49
C PRO A 86 -0.89 17.70 -6.43
N PRO A 87 0.13 17.93 -7.30
CA PRO A 87 1.23 16.99 -7.52
C PRO A 87 1.91 16.47 -6.25
N ASP A 88 2.19 17.36 -5.28
CA ASP A 88 2.84 16.99 -4.02
C ASP A 88 1.96 16.10 -3.13
N ASN A 89 0.66 16.39 -3.10
CA ASN A 89 -0.31 15.60 -2.32
C ASN A 89 -0.56 14.24 -2.99
N GLY A 90 -0.72 14.23 -4.31
CA GLY A 90 -0.88 13.01 -5.11
C GLY A 90 0.31 12.07 -4.94
N MET A 91 1.54 12.59 -5.02
CA MET A 91 2.76 11.80 -4.83
C MET A 91 2.85 11.17 -3.43
N LYS A 92 2.54 11.94 -2.38
CA LYS A 92 2.55 11.44 -0.99
C LYS A 92 1.51 10.34 -0.80
N ILE A 93 0.27 10.58 -1.21
CA ILE A 93 -0.82 9.60 -1.08
C ILE A 93 -0.49 8.34 -1.87
N LYS A 94 -0.02 8.47 -3.11
CA LYS A 94 0.37 7.34 -3.95
C LYS A 94 1.39 6.43 -3.27
N LYS A 95 2.45 7.02 -2.71
CA LYS A 95 3.51 6.27 -2.01
C LYS A 95 2.97 5.48 -0.81
N ILE A 96 2.00 6.04 -0.07
CA ILE A 96 1.38 5.34 1.06
C ILE A 96 0.48 4.21 0.57
N LEU A 97 -0.33 4.45 -0.45
CA LEU A 97 -1.19 3.43 -1.06
C LEU A 97 -0.37 2.26 -1.64
N GLU A 98 0.78 2.52 -2.25
CA GLU A 98 1.70 1.47 -2.72
C GLU A 98 2.18 0.57 -1.57
N LYS A 99 2.53 1.14 -0.42
CA LYS A 99 2.90 0.35 0.78
C LYS A 99 1.71 -0.43 1.32
N LEU A 100 0.53 0.18 1.38
CA LEU A 100 -0.69 -0.52 1.82
C LEU A 100 -1.05 -1.66 0.85
N LYS A 101 -0.81 -1.50 -0.45
CA LYS A 101 -1.01 -2.55 -1.46
C LYS A 101 -0.20 -3.79 -1.15
N GLU A 102 1.05 -3.64 -0.71
CA GLU A 102 1.91 -4.77 -0.33
C GLU A 102 1.25 -5.63 0.76
N THR A 103 0.54 -5.01 1.72
CA THR A 103 -0.14 -5.71 2.82
C THR A 103 -1.36 -6.52 2.41
N ILE A 104 -2.01 -6.16 1.30
CA ILE A 104 -3.24 -6.82 0.81
C ILE A 104 -2.99 -7.67 -0.45
N SER A 105 -1.74 -8.05 -0.71
CA SER A 105 -1.37 -8.78 -1.94
C SER A 105 -2.09 -10.11 -2.12
N SER A 106 -2.50 -10.75 -1.01
CA SER A 106 -3.24 -12.02 -0.96
C SER A 106 -4.76 -11.88 -0.93
N ALA A 107 -5.29 -10.65 -0.96
CA ALA A 107 -6.74 -10.43 -0.95
C ALA A 107 -7.42 -11.07 -2.18
N PRO A 108 -8.65 -11.61 -2.02
CA PRO A 108 -9.40 -12.15 -3.14
C PRO A 108 -9.66 -11.08 -4.21
N MET A 109 -9.80 -11.52 -5.47
CA MET A 109 -10.13 -10.66 -6.60
C MET A 109 -11.42 -11.11 -7.27
N THR A 110 -12.16 -10.13 -7.79
CA THR A 110 -13.29 -10.35 -8.70
C THR A 110 -12.93 -10.01 -10.15
N THR A 111 -13.76 -10.46 -11.09
CA THR A 111 -13.71 -10.03 -12.50
C THR A 111 -14.65 -8.86 -12.80
N GLU A 112 -15.45 -8.46 -11.81
CA GLU A 112 -16.35 -7.31 -11.92
C GLU A 112 -15.59 -5.98 -11.93
N GLU A 113 -16.23 -4.93 -12.43
CA GLU A 113 -15.62 -3.61 -12.53
C GLU A 113 -15.39 -2.99 -11.13
N PRO A 114 -14.20 -2.44 -10.86
CA PRO A 114 -13.94 -1.77 -9.59
C PRO A 114 -14.68 -0.44 -9.50
N ILE A 115 -14.51 0.23 -8.36
CA ILE A 115 -15.02 1.58 -8.19
C ILE A 115 -14.49 2.49 -9.31
N SER A 116 -15.35 3.35 -9.83
CA SER A 116 -14.96 4.41 -10.76
C SER A 116 -14.77 5.73 -10.01
N ILE A 117 -13.72 6.46 -10.35
CA ILE A 117 -13.47 7.82 -9.85
C ILE A 117 -13.73 8.81 -10.99
N GLU A 118 -14.65 9.73 -10.77
CA GLU A 118 -15.00 10.74 -11.76
C GLU A 118 -13.83 11.71 -11.98
N LYS A 119 -13.42 11.85 -13.24
CA LYS A 119 -12.26 12.65 -13.61
C LYS A 119 -12.51 14.13 -13.34
N GLY A 120 -11.63 14.75 -12.56
CA GLY A 120 -11.75 16.17 -12.19
C GLY A 120 -12.74 16.45 -11.06
N ASN A 121 -13.44 15.42 -10.54
CA ASN A 121 -14.28 15.54 -9.37
C ASN A 121 -13.46 15.17 -8.11
N LEU A 122 -12.90 16.18 -7.47
CA LEU A 122 -12.10 16.00 -6.26
C LEU A 122 -12.92 15.45 -5.09
N ASP A 123 -14.18 15.82 -5.00
CA ASP A 123 -15.07 15.39 -3.92
C ASP A 123 -15.47 13.92 -4.04
N ASP A 124 -15.70 13.46 -5.27
CA ASP A 124 -15.94 12.05 -5.57
C ASP A 124 -14.75 11.20 -5.09
N PHE A 125 -13.54 11.62 -5.45
CA PHE A 125 -12.31 10.98 -4.97
C PHE A 125 -12.23 10.98 -3.44
N VAL A 126 -12.44 12.12 -2.78
CA VAL A 126 -12.33 12.23 -1.31
C VAL A 126 -13.37 11.36 -0.61
N THR A 127 -14.61 11.36 -1.09
CA THR A 127 -15.73 10.60 -0.50
C THR A 127 -15.49 9.10 -0.61
N LYS A 128 -15.18 8.63 -1.82
CA LYS A 128 -14.90 7.20 -2.08
C LYS A 128 -13.64 6.73 -1.37
N MET A 129 -12.57 7.52 -1.39
CA MET A 129 -11.32 7.22 -0.67
C MET A 129 -11.57 7.11 0.83
N THR A 130 -12.33 8.04 1.42
CA THR A 130 -12.61 8.02 2.87
C THR A 130 -13.35 6.75 3.26
N LYS A 131 -14.36 6.34 2.48
CA LYS A 131 -15.11 5.10 2.70
C LYS A 131 -14.21 3.87 2.54
N TYR A 132 -13.40 3.84 1.48
CA TYR A 132 -12.45 2.77 1.21
C TYR A 132 -11.42 2.59 2.34
N LEU A 133 -10.80 3.68 2.81
CA LEU A 133 -9.80 3.63 3.88
C LEU A 133 -10.39 3.11 5.19
N TYR A 134 -11.65 3.44 5.49
CA TYR A 134 -12.34 2.87 6.65
C TYR A 134 -12.53 1.36 6.51
N PHE A 135 -12.90 0.89 5.32
CA PHE A 135 -13.02 -0.54 5.05
C PHE A 135 -11.66 -1.26 5.13
N LEU A 136 -10.63 -0.72 4.46
CA LEU A 136 -9.26 -1.25 4.47
C LEU A 136 -8.70 -1.37 5.90
N GLN A 137 -8.92 -0.35 6.74
CA GLN A 137 -8.52 -0.38 8.14
C GLN A 137 -9.13 -1.56 8.90
N ASN A 138 -10.42 -1.84 8.67
CA ASN A 138 -11.12 -2.93 9.34
C ASN A 138 -10.74 -4.31 8.78
N TYR A 139 -10.47 -4.41 7.48
CA TYR A 139 -9.98 -5.63 6.85
C TYR A 139 -8.62 -6.04 7.43
N LEU A 140 -7.68 -5.10 7.51
CA LEU A 140 -6.32 -5.34 8.02
C LEU A 140 -6.27 -5.65 9.52
N LYS A 141 -7.27 -5.25 10.30
CA LYS A 141 -7.39 -5.65 11.72
C LYS A 141 -7.82 -7.09 11.93
N LYS A 142 -8.48 -7.70 10.94
CA LYS A 142 -8.98 -9.08 11.01
C LYS A 142 -7.99 -10.11 10.46
N SER A 143 -7.04 -9.64 9.65
CA SER A 143 -6.07 -10.46 8.92
C SER A 143 -4.86 -10.78 9.81
#